data_AF-A0A6N8RC22-F1
#
_entry.id   AF-A0A6N8RC22-F1
#
_cell.length_a   1.000
_cell.length_b   1.000
_cell.length_c   1.000
_cell.angle_alpha   90.00
_cell.angle_beta   90.00
_cell.angle_gamma   90.00
#
_symmetry.space_group_name_H-M   'P 1'
#
loop_
_entity.id
_entity.type
_entity.pdbx_description
1 polymer ?
#
loop_
_entity_poly.entity_id
_entity_poly.type
_entity_poly.pdbx_seq_one_letter_code
_entity_poly.pdbx_strand_id
1 'polypeptide(L)'
;LLIFGISIALYTAFGGFRASVLNDTMQGLVMLIGTVVLLIGVVHAAGGLSNAVQTLQTIDPQLVTPQGADDILSPAFMTSFWVLVCFGVIGLPHTAVRCISYKDSKAVHRGIIIGTIVVAILMFGMHLAGALGRAVIPDLTVPDLVIPTLMVKVLPPFAAGIFLAAPMAAIMSTINAQLLQSSATIIKDLYLNIRPDQMQNETRLKRMS
;
A
#
# COMPACT_ATOMS: atom_id res chain seq x y z
N LEU A 1 -0.26 -4.82 -19.32
CA LEU A 1 -1.44 -5.52 -18.76
C LEU A 1 -1.35 -7.05 -18.92
N LEU A 2 -1.19 -7.61 -20.13
CA LEU A 2 -1.13 -9.08 -20.31
C LEU A 2 0.04 -9.75 -19.57
N ILE A 3 1.26 -9.20 -19.67
CA ILE A 3 2.44 -9.72 -18.94
C ILE A 3 2.17 -9.74 -17.43
N PHE A 4 1.57 -8.68 -16.91
CA PHE A 4 1.23 -8.51 -15.50
C PHE A 4 0.17 -9.52 -15.05
N GLY A 5 -0.92 -9.69 -15.81
CA GLY A 5 -1.98 -10.65 -15.49
C GLY A 5 -1.54 -12.11 -15.55
N ILE A 6 -0.77 -12.49 -16.57
CA ILE A 6 -0.23 -13.87 -16.71
C ILE A 6 0.74 -14.19 -15.57
N SER A 7 1.62 -13.25 -15.21
CA SER A 7 2.59 -13.44 -14.13
C SER A 7 1.90 -13.65 -12.79
N ILE A 8 0.85 -12.87 -12.51
CA ILE A 8 0.05 -13.03 -11.28
C ILE A 8 -0.64 -14.39 -11.29
N ALA A 9 -1.35 -14.76 -12.37
CA ALA A 9 -2.07 -16.02 -12.43
C ALA A 9 -1.16 -17.24 -12.17
N LEU A 10 0.05 -17.24 -12.73
CA LEU A 10 1.04 -18.29 -12.47
C LEU A 10 1.51 -18.27 -11.01
N TYR A 11 1.92 -17.13 -10.50
CA TYR A 11 2.40 -17.01 -9.12
C TYR A 11 1.32 -17.40 -8.09
N THR A 12 0.08 -16.96 -8.28
CA THR A 12 -1.08 -17.32 -7.45
C THR A 12 -1.31 -18.82 -7.46
N ALA A 13 -1.29 -19.44 -8.64
CA ALA A 13 -1.54 -20.86 -8.82
C ALA A 13 -0.48 -21.76 -8.16
N PHE A 14 0.80 -21.34 -8.16
CA PHE A 14 1.89 -22.14 -7.62
C PHE A 14 2.30 -21.78 -6.18
N GLY A 15 2.12 -20.53 -5.75
CA GLY A 15 2.62 -20.03 -4.46
C GLY A 15 1.65 -20.19 -3.29
N GLY A 16 0.34 -20.16 -3.55
CA GLY A 16 -0.69 -20.19 -2.52
C GLY A 16 -0.61 -19.00 -1.52
N PHE A 17 -1.41 -19.08 -0.45
CA PHE A 17 -1.55 -17.98 0.52
C PHE A 17 -0.25 -17.64 1.27
N ARG A 18 0.55 -18.64 1.65
CA ARG A 18 1.80 -18.42 2.41
C ARG A 18 2.87 -17.69 1.60
N ALA A 19 3.07 -18.05 0.32
CA ALA A 19 4.01 -17.33 -0.53
C ALA A 19 3.57 -15.87 -0.70
N SER A 20 2.25 -15.64 -0.87
CA SER A 20 1.69 -14.29 -0.92
C SER A 20 2.09 -13.47 0.30
N VAL A 21 1.84 -13.98 1.51
CA VAL A 21 2.15 -13.22 2.74
C VAL A 21 3.65 -12.89 2.87
N LEU A 22 4.54 -13.80 2.45
CA LEU A 22 5.99 -13.56 2.49
C LEU A 22 6.40 -12.46 1.49
N ASN A 23 5.87 -12.50 0.28
CA ASN A 23 6.13 -11.49 -0.74
C ASN A 23 5.65 -10.10 -0.28
N ASP A 24 4.45 -10.01 0.30
CA ASP A 24 3.91 -8.76 0.85
C ASP A 24 4.79 -8.21 1.97
N THR A 25 5.33 -9.09 2.82
CA THR A 25 6.23 -8.71 3.91
C THR A 25 7.52 -8.10 3.38
N MET A 26 8.11 -8.73 2.35
CA MET A 26 9.32 -8.21 1.70
C MET A 26 9.06 -6.86 1.03
N GLN A 27 7.94 -6.71 0.32
CA GLN A 27 7.56 -5.46 -0.32
C GLN A 27 7.32 -4.35 0.71
N GLY A 28 6.61 -4.65 1.80
CA GLY A 28 6.39 -3.70 2.90
C GLY A 28 7.70 -3.23 3.52
N LEU A 29 8.70 -4.11 3.65
CA LEU A 29 10.02 -3.73 4.15
C LEU A 29 10.78 -2.81 3.18
N VAL A 30 10.75 -3.12 1.87
CA VAL A 30 11.35 -2.25 0.84
C VAL A 30 10.68 -0.87 0.84
N MET A 31 9.34 -0.84 0.94
CA MET A 31 8.59 0.41 1.05
C MET A 31 8.98 1.20 2.31
N LEU A 32 9.11 0.54 3.46
CA LEU A 32 9.49 1.18 4.71
C LEU A 32 10.86 1.85 4.62
N ILE A 33 11.86 1.11 4.13
CA ILE A 33 13.22 1.63 3.95
C ILE A 33 13.20 2.78 2.95
N GLY A 34 12.51 2.60 1.82
CA GLY A 34 12.45 3.62 0.78
C GLY A 34 11.72 4.88 1.21
N THR A 35 10.70 4.80 2.07
CA THR A 35 10.05 5.98 2.65
C THR A 35 11.02 6.80 3.50
N VAL A 36 11.81 6.15 4.37
CA VAL A 36 12.81 6.84 5.20
C VAL A 36 13.87 7.49 4.31
N VAL A 37 14.38 6.74 3.34
CA VAL A 37 15.38 7.20 2.39
C VAL A 37 14.85 8.36 1.51
N LEU A 38 13.59 8.30 1.06
CA LEU A 38 12.94 9.37 0.32
C LEU A 38 12.89 10.65 1.13
N LEU A 39 12.41 10.55 2.37
CA LEU A 39 12.20 11.71 3.22
C LEU A 39 13.53 12.42 3.48
N ILE A 40 14.60 11.66 3.77
CA ILE A 40 15.96 12.21 3.91
C ILE A 40 16.40 12.88 2.60
N GLY A 41 16.20 12.21 1.46
CA GLY A 41 16.55 12.74 0.14
C GLY A 41 15.82 14.04 -0.20
N VAL A 42 14.52 14.13 0.09
CA VAL A 42 13.71 15.33 -0.13
C VAL A 42 14.18 16.47 0.77
N VAL A 43 14.40 16.22 2.07
CA VAL A 43 14.89 17.24 2.99
C VAL A 43 16.28 17.74 2.57
N HIS A 44 17.17 16.85 2.13
CA HIS A 44 18.49 17.22 1.64
C HIS A 44 18.41 18.04 0.33
N ALA A 45 17.62 17.60 -0.64
CA ALA A 45 17.43 18.28 -1.91
C ALA A 45 16.78 19.67 -1.75
N ALA A 46 15.95 19.86 -0.73
CA ALA A 46 15.37 21.16 -0.38
C ALA A 46 16.36 22.08 0.38
N GLY A 47 17.58 21.64 0.68
CA GLY A 47 18.56 22.42 1.44
C GLY A 47 18.29 22.43 2.96
N GLY A 48 17.56 21.44 3.47
CA GLY A 48 17.18 21.31 4.87
C GLY A 48 15.71 21.65 5.15
N LEU A 49 15.21 21.21 6.31
CA LEU A 49 13.79 21.32 6.66
C LEU A 49 13.33 22.79 6.75
N SER A 50 14.15 23.66 7.36
CA SER A 50 13.82 25.08 7.47
C SER A 50 13.68 25.75 6.10
N ASN A 51 14.58 25.42 5.17
CA ASN A 51 14.56 25.98 3.82
C ASN A 51 13.37 25.43 3.01
N ALA A 52 13.03 24.15 3.19
CA ALA A 52 11.85 23.55 2.60
C ALA A 52 10.57 24.29 3.03
N VAL A 53 10.39 24.52 4.34
CA VAL A 53 9.21 25.23 4.88
C VAL A 53 9.16 26.68 4.39
N GLN A 54 10.29 27.39 4.37
CA GLN A 54 10.37 28.75 3.85
C GLN A 54 10.01 28.79 2.36
N THR A 55 10.52 27.85 1.57
CA THR A 55 10.19 27.73 0.15
C THR A 55 8.70 27.47 -0.06
N LEU A 56 8.10 26.56 0.72
CA LEU A 56 6.66 26.32 0.69
C LEU A 56 5.86 27.59 1.00
N GLN A 57 6.24 28.34 2.03
CA GLN A 57 5.60 29.61 2.38
C GLN A 57 5.71 30.65 1.26
N THR A 58 6.82 30.68 0.52
CA THR A 58 6.96 31.58 -0.64
C THR A 58 6.14 31.16 -1.85
N ILE A 59 5.90 29.85 -2.03
CA ILE A 59 5.03 29.33 -3.10
C ILE A 59 3.57 29.65 -2.77
N ASP A 60 3.12 29.22 -1.59
CA ASP A 60 1.80 29.51 -1.05
C ASP A 60 1.82 29.29 0.47
N PRO A 61 1.56 30.34 1.28
CA PRO A 61 1.48 30.23 2.74
C PRO A 61 0.47 29.18 3.24
N GLN A 62 -0.56 28.84 2.46
CA GLN A 62 -1.54 27.81 2.81
C GLN A 62 -0.96 26.39 2.72
N LEU A 63 0.16 26.16 2.03
CA LEU A 63 0.79 24.84 1.96
C LEU A 63 1.38 24.37 3.30
N VAL A 64 1.61 25.30 4.24
CA VAL A 64 2.11 24.98 5.59
C VAL A 64 1.01 25.05 6.65
N THR A 65 -0.25 25.30 6.26
CA THR A 65 -1.39 25.27 7.18
C THR A 65 -2.02 23.89 7.23
N PRO A 66 -2.76 23.54 8.30
CA PRO A 66 -3.47 22.27 8.41
C PRO A 66 -4.51 22.03 7.31
N GLN A 67 -5.06 23.10 6.72
CA GLN A 67 -6.10 23.04 5.71
C GLN A 67 -5.56 22.81 4.28
N GLY A 68 -4.26 23.06 4.07
CA GLY A 68 -3.64 23.03 2.75
C GLY A 68 -4.10 24.19 1.84
N ALA A 69 -3.54 24.24 0.63
CA ALA A 69 -3.96 25.19 -0.39
C ALA A 69 -5.46 25.04 -0.70
N ASP A 70 -6.14 26.16 -0.95
CA ASP A 70 -7.58 26.22 -1.28
C ASP A 70 -8.52 25.59 -0.23
N ASP A 71 -8.05 25.43 1.02
CA ASP A 71 -8.78 24.77 2.11
C ASP A 71 -9.31 23.35 1.76
N ILE A 72 -8.61 22.64 0.86
CA ILE A 72 -9.06 21.31 0.40
C ILE A 72 -9.18 20.29 1.55
N LEU A 73 -8.35 20.42 2.58
CA LEU A 73 -8.36 19.56 3.77
C LEU A 73 -9.36 20.09 4.80
N SER A 74 -10.60 20.33 4.36
CA SER A 74 -11.67 20.73 5.26
C SER A 74 -11.89 19.67 6.37
N PRO A 75 -12.35 20.07 7.57
CA PRO A 75 -12.63 19.11 8.65
C PRO A 75 -13.62 18.01 8.24
N ALA A 76 -14.59 18.34 7.40
CA ALA A 76 -15.55 17.39 6.84
C ALA A 76 -14.87 16.36 5.92
N PHE A 77 -13.99 16.82 5.04
CA PHE A 77 -13.20 15.95 4.16
C PHE A 77 -12.28 15.03 4.96
N MET A 78 -11.53 15.57 5.92
CA MET A 78 -10.64 14.79 6.79
C MET A 78 -11.41 13.74 7.60
N THR A 79 -12.56 14.10 8.17
CA THR A 79 -13.40 13.17 8.94
C THR A 79 -13.97 12.07 8.05
N SER A 80 -14.45 12.41 6.86
CA SER A 80 -14.93 11.45 5.86
C SER A 80 -13.84 10.44 5.49
N PHE A 81 -12.64 10.94 5.19
CA PHE A 81 -11.50 10.10 4.83
C PHE A 81 -11.05 9.21 6.00
N TRP A 82 -11.06 9.75 7.22
CA TRP A 82 -10.78 8.98 8.43
C TRP A 82 -11.78 7.83 8.63
N VAL A 83 -13.09 8.07 8.43
CA VAL A 83 -14.10 7.01 8.51
C VAL A 83 -13.86 5.96 7.41
N LEU A 84 -13.63 6.40 6.17
CA LEU A 84 -13.36 5.53 5.04
C LEU A 84 -12.15 4.61 5.30
N VAL A 85 -11.03 5.17 5.77
CA VAL A 85 -9.79 4.42 5.99
C VAL A 85 -9.88 3.52 7.23
N CYS A 86 -10.42 4.02 8.34
CA CYS A 86 -10.46 3.25 9.59
C CYS A 86 -11.50 2.13 9.57
N PHE A 87 -12.69 2.38 9.02
CA PHE A 87 -13.79 1.41 9.03
C PHE A 87 -13.96 0.69 7.70
N GLY A 88 -13.77 1.38 6.57
CA GLY A 88 -13.96 0.80 5.24
C GLY A 88 -13.00 -0.35 4.96
N VAL A 89 -11.75 -0.25 5.41
CA VAL A 89 -10.74 -1.30 5.19
C VAL A 89 -11.03 -2.59 5.98
N ILE A 90 -11.67 -2.48 7.15
CA ILE A 90 -12.04 -3.63 7.99
C ILE A 90 -13.14 -4.45 7.31
N GLY A 91 -14.06 -3.79 6.60
CA GLY A 91 -15.16 -4.44 5.88
C GLY A 91 -14.72 -5.21 4.63
N LEU A 92 -13.46 -5.09 4.21
CA LEU A 92 -12.97 -5.76 3.02
C LEU A 92 -12.72 -7.25 3.30
N PRO A 93 -13.33 -8.16 2.51
CA PRO A 93 -13.27 -9.59 2.78
C PRO A 93 -11.85 -10.19 2.72
N HIS A 94 -10.96 -9.65 1.88
CA HIS A 94 -9.55 -10.08 1.85
C HIS A 94 -8.79 -9.70 3.14
N THR A 95 -9.19 -8.63 3.83
CA THR A 95 -8.68 -8.27 5.16
C THR A 95 -9.14 -9.30 6.18
N ALA A 96 -10.43 -9.67 6.17
CA ALA A 96 -10.99 -10.67 7.07
C ALA A 96 -10.28 -12.04 6.92
N VAL A 97 -10.02 -12.48 5.68
CA VAL A 97 -9.29 -13.74 5.40
C VAL A 97 -7.87 -13.73 5.99
N ARG A 98 -7.19 -12.58 5.98
CA ARG A 98 -5.88 -12.45 6.63
C ARG A 98 -5.99 -12.52 8.15
N CYS A 99 -7.03 -11.91 8.74
CA CYS A 99 -7.25 -11.94 10.20
C CYS A 99 -7.56 -13.36 10.72
N ILE A 100 -8.27 -14.20 9.97
CA ILE A 100 -8.51 -15.59 10.39
C ILE A 100 -7.29 -16.51 10.18
N SER A 101 -6.27 -16.04 9.45
CA SER A 101 -5.07 -16.82 9.13
C SER A 101 -3.97 -16.72 10.19
N TYR A 102 -4.17 -15.91 11.24
CA TYR A 102 -3.23 -15.84 12.35
C TYR A 102 -3.18 -17.17 13.12
N LYS A 103 -1.97 -17.59 13.50
CA LYS A 103 -1.74 -18.87 14.17
C LYS A 103 -2.38 -18.93 15.56
N ASP A 104 -2.33 -17.83 16.31
CA ASP A 104 -2.84 -17.73 17.67
C ASP A 104 -3.11 -16.26 18.04
N SER A 105 -3.77 -16.04 19.18
CA SER A 105 -4.10 -14.69 19.68
C SER A 105 -2.86 -13.83 19.95
N LYS A 106 -1.73 -14.43 20.35
CA LYS A 106 -0.48 -13.69 20.59
C LYS A 106 0.08 -13.15 19.28
N ALA A 107 -0.02 -13.91 18.19
CA ALA A 107 0.38 -13.48 16.86
C ALA A 107 -0.46 -12.30 16.37
N VAL A 108 -1.78 -12.31 16.61
CA VAL A 108 -2.66 -11.17 16.27
C VAL A 108 -2.23 -9.91 17.03
N HIS A 109 -2.06 -9.99 18.36
CA HIS A 109 -1.67 -8.84 19.16
C HIS A 109 -0.31 -8.26 18.75
N ARG A 110 0.67 -9.12 18.47
CA ARG A 110 1.96 -8.68 17.92
C ARG A 110 1.80 -8.04 16.54
N GLY A 111 0.96 -8.62 15.69
CA GLY A 111 0.63 -8.07 14.37
C GLY A 111 0.02 -6.68 14.44
N ILE A 112 -0.86 -6.41 15.40
CA ILE A 112 -1.43 -5.08 15.65
C ILE A 112 -0.32 -4.09 15.98
N ILE A 113 0.55 -4.39 16.95
CA ILE A 113 1.62 -3.47 17.38
C ILE A 113 2.61 -3.19 16.23
N ILE A 114 3.11 -4.26 15.58
CA ILE A 114 4.08 -4.13 14.48
C ILE A 114 3.43 -3.37 13.31
N GLY A 115 2.20 -3.74 12.95
CA GLY A 115 1.44 -3.10 11.88
C GLY A 115 1.22 -1.61 12.14
N THR A 116 0.82 -1.23 13.34
CA THR A 116 0.64 0.18 13.72
C THR A 116 1.95 0.97 13.57
N ILE A 117 3.07 0.43 14.05
CA ILE A 117 4.38 1.12 13.94
C ILE A 117 4.79 1.29 12.47
N VAL A 118 4.71 0.21 11.68
CA VAL A 118 5.10 0.23 10.26
C VAL A 118 4.21 1.17 9.47
N VAL A 119 2.89 1.11 9.65
CA VAL A 119 1.94 1.99 8.97
C VAL A 119 2.12 3.44 9.41
N ALA A 120 2.40 3.70 10.69
CA ALA A 120 2.66 5.05 11.18
C ALA A 120 3.89 5.67 10.49
N ILE A 121 5.00 4.92 10.41
CA ILE A 121 6.22 5.39 9.73
C ILE A 121 5.97 5.60 8.24
N LEU A 122 5.33 4.65 7.57
CA LEU A 122 5.01 4.75 6.14
C LEU A 122 4.09 5.94 5.85
N MET A 123 2.98 6.06 6.56
CA MET A 123 2.01 7.12 6.35
C MET A 123 2.63 8.48 6.65
N PHE A 124 3.23 8.65 7.83
CA PHE A 124 3.84 9.92 8.20
C PHE A 124 4.97 10.31 7.23
N GLY A 125 5.88 9.38 6.94
CA GLY A 125 7.02 9.65 6.06
C GLY A 125 6.61 9.97 4.63
N MET A 126 5.64 9.26 4.06
CA MET A 126 5.19 9.49 2.69
C MET A 126 4.38 10.77 2.55
N HIS A 127 3.50 11.09 3.52
CA HIS A 127 2.77 12.36 3.52
C HIS A 127 3.72 13.55 3.68
N LEU A 128 4.70 13.45 4.59
CA LEU A 128 5.69 14.50 4.80
C LEU A 128 6.60 14.66 3.58
N ALA A 129 7.07 13.57 2.98
CA ALA A 129 7.86 13.61 1.76
C ALA A 129 7.08 14.21 0.58
N GLY A 130 5.77 13.93 0.47
CA GLY A 130 4.90 14.54 -0.53
C GLY A 130 4.73 16.05 -0.31
N ALA A 131 4.43 16.46 0.92
CA ALA A 131 4.25 17.87 1.28
C ALA A 131 5.54 18.68 1.07
N LEU A 132 6.67 18.23 1.62
CA LEU A 132 7.98 18.86 1.44
C LEU A 132 8.46 18.77 -0.01
N GLY A 133 8.06 17.72 -0.73
CA GLY A 133 8.39 17.51 -2.12
C GLY A 133 7.93 18.64 -3.04
N ARG A 134 6.86 19.36 -2.68
CA ARG A 134 6.40 20.54 -3.43
C ARG A 134 7.46 21.65 -3.49
N ALA A 135 8.35 21.76 -2.50
CA ALA A 135 9.49 22.68 -2.55
C ALA A 135 10.57 22.24 -3.55
N VAL A 136 10.65 20.94 -3.87
CA VAL A 136 11.65 20.36 -4.80
C VAL A 136 11.11 20.28 -6.23
N ILE A 137 9.80 20.10 -6.40
CA ILE A 137 9.09 19.99 -7.68
C ILE A 137 7.82 20.86 -7.69
N PRO A 138 7.95 22.20 -7.79
CA PRO A 138 6.82 23.13 -7.67
C PRO A 138 5.81 23.01 -8.81
N ASP A 139 6.25 22.59 -10.00
CA ASP A 139 5.42 22.62 -11.22
C ASP A 139 4.66 21.32 -11.51
N LEU A 140 4.65 20.37 -10.57
CA LEU A 140 3.99 19.10 -10.80
C LEU A 140 2.46 19.28 -10.81
N THR A 141 1.84 18.95 -11.94
CA THR A 141 0.39 19.09 -12.17
C THR A 141 -0.40 17.84 -11.79
N VAL A 142 0.22 16.66 -11.83
CA VAL A 142 -0.42 15.37 -11.53
C VAL A 142 0.01 14.90 -10.13
N PRO A 143 -0.88 14.94 -9.11
CA PRO A 143 -0.53 14.58 -7.74
C PRO A 143 0.00 13.16 -7.57
N ASP A 144 -0.53 12.20 -8.34
CA ASP A 144 -0.12 10.79 -8.26
C ASP A 144 1.34 10.55 -8.67
N LEU A 145 1.94 11.49 -9.41
CA LEU A 145 3.32 11.41 -9.86
C LEU A 145 4.32 12.03 -8.87
N VAL A 146 3.88 12.62 -7.75
CA VAL A 146 4.76 13.30 -6.79
C VAL A 146 5.84 12.35 -6.29
N ILE A 147 5.44 11.21 -5.72
CA ILE A 147 6.37 10.26 -5.12
C ILE A 147 7.31 9.65 -6.17
N PRO A 148 6.82 9.16 -7.33
CA PRO A 148 7.73 8.64 -8.35
C PRO A 148 8.72 9.67 -8.88
N THR A 149 8.28 10.90 -9.09
CA THR A 149 9.12 11.97 -9.62
C THR A 149 10.19 12.37 -8.60
N LEU A 150 9.81 12.51 -7.32
CA LEU A 150 10.76 12.79 -6.24
C LEU A 150 11.79 11.69 -6.12
N MET A 151 11.37 10.42 -6.15
CA MET A 151 12.25 9.27 -6.10
C MET A 151 13.34 9.32 -7.16
N VAL A 152 12.97 9.54 -8.42
CA VAL A 152 13.95 9.62 -9.53
C VAL A 152 14.85 10.85 -9.41
N LYS A 153 14.36 11.94 -8.82
CA LYS A 153 15.11 13.19 -8.68
C LYS A 153 16.11 13.17 -7.52
N VAL A 154 15.77 12.54 -6.39
CA VAL A 154 16.55 12.62 -5.15
C VAL A 154 17.39 11.37 -4.88
N LEU A 155 17.18 10.27 -5.60
CA LEU A 155 17.88 9.00 -5.39
C LEU A 155 18.67 8.53 -6.60
N PRO A 156 19.73 7.72 -6.37
CA PRO A 156 20.44 7.05 -7.45
C PRO A 156 19.49 6.17 -8.28
N PRO A 157 19.70 6.04 -9.60
CA PRO A 157 18.77 5.32 -10.49
C PRO A 157 18.45 3.89 -10.04
N PHE A 158 19.45 3.18 -9.48
CA PHE A 158 19.27 1.82 -9.00
C PHE A 158 18.35 1.75 -7.76
N ALA A 159 18.54 2.66 -6.80
CA ALA A 159 17.72 2.73 -5.59
C ALA A 159 16.28 3.17 -5.92
N ALA A 160 16.12 4.17 -6.80
CA ALA A 160 14.82 4.61 -7.30
C ALA A 160 14.08 3.45 -8.00
N GLY A 161 14.77 2.69 -8.86
CA GLY A 161 14.18 1.54 -9.55
C GLY A 161 13.69 0.44 -8.60
N ILE A 162 14.50 0.07 -7.59
CA ILE A 162 14.10 -0.92 -6.58
C ILE A 162 12.87 -0.44 -5.81
N PHE A 163 12.86 0.83 -5.38
CA PHE A 163 11.73 1.36 -4.64
C PHE A 163 10.46 1.40 -5.49
N LEU A 164 10.54 1.91 -6.72
CA LEU A 164 9.38 1.99 -7.63
C LEU A 164 8.83 0.61 -7.99
N ALA A 165 9.67 -0.43 -7.99
CA ALA A 165 9.21 -1.81 -8.15
C ALA A 165 8.34 -2.28 -6.97
N ALA A 166 8.55 -1.76 -5.74
CA ALA A 166 7.84 -2.25 -4.56
C ALA A 166 6.34 -1.91 -4.56
N PRO A 167 5.88 -0.66 -4.81
CA PRO A 167 4.45 -0.37 -4.99
C PRO A 167 3.81 -1.12 -6.16
N MET A 168 4.55 -1.31 -7.28
CA MET A 168 4.05 -2.12 -8.40
C MET A 168 3.81 -3.57 -7.96
N ALA A 169 4.74 -4.13 -7.19
CA ALA A 169 4.63 -5.47 -6.64
C ALA A 169 3.54 -5.56 -5.54
N ALA A 170 3.31 -4.49 -4.78
CA ALA A 170 2.21 -4.38 -3.81
C ALA A 170 0.84 -4.38 -4.50
N ILE A 171 0.70 -3.70 -5.64
CA ILE A 171 -0.52 -3.78 -6.46
C ILE A 171 -0.77 -5.21 -6.94
N MET A 172 0.29 -5.93 -7.36
CA MET A 172 0.18 -7.35 -7.69
C MET A 172 -0.32 -8.18 -6.50
N SER A 173 0.15 -7.90 -5.28
CA SER A 173 -0.29 -8.63 -4.07
C SER A 173 -1.77 -8.45 -3.76
N THR A 174 -2.29 -7.23 -3.94
CA THR A 174 -3.70 -6.92 -3.72
C THR A 174 -4.57 -7.64 -4.74
N ILE A 175 -4.16 -7.60 -6.01
CA ILE A 175 -4.86 -8.31 -7.09
C ILE A 175 -4.85 -9.82 -6.84
N ASN A 176 -3.72 -10.38 -6.42
CA ASN A 176 -3.64 -11.78 -6.03
C ASN A 176 -4.64 -12.12 -4.91
N ALA A 177 -4.69 -11.32 -3.85
CA ALA A 177 -5.61 -11.54 -2.73
C ALA A 177 -7.08 -11.48 -3.19
N GLN A 178 -7.42 -10.52 -4.06
CA GLN A 178 -8.76 -10.38 -4.63
C GLN A 178 -9.12 -11.57 -5.53
N LEU A 179 -8.21 -12.00 -6.42
CA LEU A 179 -8.42 -13.15 -7.30
C LEU A 179 -8.62 -14.45 -6.50
N LEU A 180 -7.79 -14.69 -5.49
CA LEU A 180 -7.93 -15.86 -4.62
C LEU A 180 -9.27 -15.85 -3.88
N GLN A 181 -9.70 -14.68 -3.42
CA GLN A 181 -10.99 -14.53 -2.77
C GLN A 181 -12.16 -14.75 -3.75
N SER A 182 -12.11 -14.20 -4.97
CA SER A 182 -13.11 -14.46 -6.00
C SER A 182 -13.18 -15.94 -6.37
N SER A 183 -12.03 -16.61 -6.51
CA SER A 183 -11.96 -18.06 -6.76
C SER A 183 -12.61 -18.85 -5.62
N ALA A 184 -12.29 -18.52 -4.37
CA ALA A 184 -12.88 -19.15 -3.19
C ALA A 184 -14.40 -18.97 -3.16
N THR A 185 -14.93 -17.77 -3.44
CA THR A 185 -16.37 -17.51 -3.49
C THR A 185 -17.05 -18.30 -4.62
N ILE A 186 -16.45 -18.36 -5.81
CA ILE A 186 -17.01 -19.14 -6.94
C ILE A 186 -17.05 -20.63 -6.61
N ILE A 187 -15.98 -21.18 -6.03
CA ILE A 187 -15.90 -22.63 -5.75
C ILE A 187 -16.73 -23.00 -4.52
N LYS A 188 -16.52 -22.31 -3.39
CA LYS A 188 -17.10 -22.70 -2.11
C LYS A 188 -18.54 -22.20 -1.91
N ASP A 189 -18.81 -20.96 -2.31
CA ASP A 189 -20.10 -20.33 -2.01
C ASP A 189 -21.12 -20.57 -3.14
N LEU A 190 -20.66 -20.70 -4.39
CA LEU A 190 -21.53 -20.96 -5.54
C LEU A 190 -21.53 -22.43 -5.96
N TYR A 191 -20.38 -22.99 -6.35
CA TYR A 191 -20.31 -24.33 -6.93
C TYR A 191 -20.66 -25.44 -5.93
N LEU A 192 -20.08 -25.43 -4.73
CA LEU A 192 -20.37 -26.43 -3.70
C LEU A 192 -21.77 -26.27 -3.08
N ASN A 193 -22.32 -25.04 -3.07
CA ASN A 193 -23.70 -24.81 -2.64
C ASN A 193 -24.71 -25.42 -3.64
N ILE A 194 -24.40 -25.38 -4.94
CA ILE A 194 -25.24 -25.98 -5.98
C ILE A 194 -25.02 -27.50 -6.10
N ARG A 195 -23.81 -28.01 -5.82
CA ARG A 195 -23.45 -29.44 -5.86
C ARG A 195 -22.75 -29.91 -4.57
N PRO A 196 -23.52 -30.10 -3.47
CA PRO A 196 -22.96 -30.47 -2.16
C PRO A 196 -22.31 -31.85 -2.13
N ASP A 197 -22.65 -32.72 -3.09
CA ASP A 197 -22.10 -34.05 -3.33
C ASP A 197 -20.58 -34.06 -3.66
N GLN A 198 -20.02 -32.93 -4.10
CA GLN A 198 -18.56 -32.81 -4.35
C GLN A 198 -17.74 -32.43 -3.11
N MET A 199 -18.37 -32.13 -1.96
CA MET A 199 -17.69 -31.71 -0.72
C MET A 199 -16.69 -32.74 -0.16
N GLN A 200 -16.93 -34.04 -0.40
CA GLN A 200 -16.10 -35.11 0.17
C GLN A 200 -14.76 -35.33 -0.54
N ASN A 201 -14.52 -34.68 -1.68
CA ASN A 201 -13.34 -34.90 -2.52
C ASN A 201 -12.28 -33.80 -2.33
N GLU A 202 -11.66 -33.76 -1.13
CA GLU A 202 -10.63 -32.75 -0.76
C GLU A 202 -9.52 -32.59 -1.81
N THR A 203 -9.08 -33.69 -2.44
CA THR A 203 -8.00 -33.69 -3.43
C THR A 203 -8.38 -32.95 -4.72
N ARG A 204 -9.67 -32.98 -5.10
CA ARG A 204 -10.19 -32.27 -6.28
C ARG A 204 -10.40 -30.79 -5.96
N LEU A 205 -10.85 -30.48 -4.75
CA LEU A 205 -11.00 -29.11 -4.25
C LEU A 205 -9.67 -28.36 -4.13
N LYS A 206 -8.61 -29.02 -3.63
CA LYS A 206 -7.23 -28.46 -3.61
C LYS A 206 -6.60 -28.27 -4.99
N ARG A 207 -7.12 -28.93 -6.04
CA ARG A 207 -6.66 -28.75 -7.43
C ARG A 207 -7.43 -27.66 -8.17
N MET A 208 -8.62 -27.30 -7.68
CA MET A 208 -9.48 -26.28 -8.29
C MET A 208 -9.30 -24.90 -7.65
N SER A 209 -8.97 -24.85 -6.35
CA SER A 209 -8.64 -23.63 -5.58
C SER A 209 -7.14 -23.40 -5.52
#